data_AF-A0A4Z0KRX8-F1
#
_entry.id   AF-A0A4Z0KRX8-F1
#
_cell.length_a   1.000
_cell.length_b   1.000
_cell.length_c   1.000
_cell.angle_alpha   90.00
_cell.angle_beta   90.00
_cell.angle_gamma   90.00
#
_symmetry.space_group_name_H-M   'P 1'
#
loop_
_entity.id
_entity.type
_entity.pdbx_description
1 polymer ?
#
loop_
_entity_poly.entity_id
_entity_poly.type
_entity_poly.pdbx_seq_one_letter_code
_entity_poly.pdbx_strand_id
1 'polypeptide(L)'
;MIKQVIQQLRVPDAGIENLQERRYWLQCERAYTYQPIYQTDGRLMAVELLTVVTHPDNPSRRIAPDRYFAELAVRHRIDVVKEQLHQLEQKADFFTRHHLLASVNVDGPTLIAMRRQPD
;
A
#
# COMPACT_ATOMS: atom_id res chain seq x y z
N MET A 1 39.75 20.18 -36.87
CA MET A 1 39.26 20.69 -35.58
C MET A 1 37.74 20.69 -35.64
N ILE A 2 37.06 19.67 -35.12
CA ILE A 2 35.60 19.53 -35.19
C ILE A 2 35.04 19.72 -33.78
N LYS A 3 34.36 20.85 -33.54
CA LYS A 3 33.63 21.11 -32.29
C LYS A 3 32.35 20.27 -32.29
N GLN A 4 32.36 19.15 -31.58
CA GLN A 4 31.12 18.45 -31.22
C GLN A 4 30.42 19.25 -30.12
N VAL A 5 29.34 19.92 -30.50
CA VAL A 5 28.41 20.55 -29.56
C VAL A 5 27.50 19.44 -29.04
N ILE A 6 27.76 18.98 -27.81
CA ILE A 6 26.84 18.10 -27.09
C ILE A 6 25.62 18.95 -26.74
N GLN A 7 24.52 18.77 -27.49
CA GLN A 7 23.21 19.23 -27.07
C GLN A 7 22.86 18.51 -25.77
N GLN A 8 23.02 19.21 -24.65
CA GLN A 8 22.44 18.79 -23.39
C GLN A 8 20.93 18.77 -23.57
N LEU A 9 20.35 17.58 -23.66
CA LEU A 9 18.91 17.39 -23.53
C LEU A 9 18.50 17.94 -22.18
N ARG A 10 17.87 19.12 -22.17
CA ARG A 10 17.14 19.62 -21.01
C ARG A 10 15.95 18.69 -20.82
N VAL A 11 16.10 17.73 -19.90
CA VAL A 11 14.95 17.03 -19.32
C VAL A 11 14.11 18.12 -18.64
N PRO A 12 12.84 18.30 -18.99
CA PRO A 12 12.01 19.30 -18.34
C PRO A 12 11.89 18.97 -16.84
N ASP A 13 12.13 19.96 -15.97
CA ASP A 13 12.12 19.80 -14.50
C ASP A 13 10.83 19.12 -13.99
N ALA A 14 9.69 19.36 -14.66
CA ALA A 14 8.41 18.72 -14.36
C ALA A 14 8.43 17.18 -14.46
N GLY A 15 9.29 16.61 -15.30
CA GLY A 15 9.48 15.16 -15.38
C GLY A 15 10.32 14.60 -14.24
N ILE A 16 11.23 15.40 -13.68
CA ILE A 16 12.12 15.01 -12.59
C ILE A 16 11.38 15.08 -11.25
N GLU A 17 10.60 16.14 -11.02
CA GLU A 17 9.76 16.29 -9.81
C GLU A 17 8.77 15.11 -9.69
N ASN A 18 8.08 14.75 -10.78
CA ASN A 18 7.16 13.60 -10.80
C ASN A 18 7.89 12.26 -10.49
N LEU A 19 9.13 12.08 -10.95
CA LEU A 19 9.93 10.89 -10.63
C LEU A 19 10.39 10.86 -9.17
N GLN A 20 10.72 12.01 -8.59
CA GLN A 20 11.11 12.12 -7.18
C GLN A 20 9.92 11.86 -6.25
N GLU A 21 8.76 12.47 -6.53
CA GLU A 21 7.52 12.22 -5.80
C GLU A 21 7.13 10.75 -5.87
N ARG A 22 7.16 10.16 -7.06
CA ARG A 22 6.88 8.74 -7.22
C ARG A 22 7.84 7.85 -6.43
N ARG A 23 9.13 8.20 -6.41
CA ARG A 23 10.14 7.47 -5.63
C ARG A 23 9.86 7.55 -4.13
N TYR A 24 9.52 8.75 -3.64
CA TYR A 24 9.16 8.95 -2.23
C TYR A 24 8.05 7.99 -1.78
N TRP A 25 6.97 7.87 -2.56
CA TRP A 25 5.87 6.97 -2.22
C TRP A 25 6.29 5.49 -2.27
N LEU A 26 7.10 5.09 -3.24
CA LEU A 26 7.58 3.70 -3.33
C LEU A 26 8.58 3.31 -2.24
N GLN A 27 9.22 4.29 -1.60
CA GLN A 27 10.14 4.09 -0.47
C GLN A 27 9.43 4.01 0.88
N CYS A 28 8.13 4.37 0.95
CA CYS A 28 7.40 4.30 2.20
C CYS A 28 7.27 2.85 2.68
N GLU A 29 7.47 2.69 3.98
CA GLU A 29 7.33 1.44 4.70
C GLU A 29 5.91 1.30 5.24
N ARG A 30 5.46 0.05 5.39
CA ARG A 30 4.13 -0.30 5.87
C ARG A 30 4.25 -1.24 7.05
N ALA A 31 3.55 -0.90 8.12
CA ALA A 31 3.29 -1.79 9.24
C ALA A 31 1.80 -2.06 9.35
N TYR A 32 1.42 -3.21 9.90
CA TYR A 32 0.03 -3.64 9.95
C TYR A 32 -0.46 -3.77 11.38
N THR A 33 -1.67 -3.25 11.61
CA THR A 33 -2.36 -3.31 12.90
C THR A 33 -3.75 -3.89 12.72
N TYR A 34 -4.27 -4.53 13.75
CA TYR A 34 -5.56 -5.24 13.70
C TYR A 34 -6.58 -4.50 14.55
N GLN A 35 -7.63 -3.97 13.93
CA GLN A 35 -8.73 -3.36 14.65
C GLN A 35 -9.80 -4.42 14.93
N PRO A 36 -10.13 -4.69 16.22
CA PRO A 36 -11.13 -5.70 16.55
C PRO A 36 -12.54 -5.21 16.23
N ILE A 37 -13.37 -6.12 15.73
CA ILE A 37 -14.80 -5.92 15.47
C ILE A 37 -15.58 -6.91 16.34
N TYR A 38 -16.46 -6.38 17.18
CA TYR A 38 -17.22 -7.15 18.16
C TYR A 38 -18.70 -7.27 17.78
N GLN A 39 -19.31 -8.36 18.22
CA GLN A 39 -20.77 -8.49 18.32
C GLN A 39 -21.32 -7.58 19.43
N THR A 40 -22.63 -7.36 19.45
CA THR A 40 -23.30 -6.54 20.48
C THR A 40 -23.24 -7.16 21.87
N ASP A 41 -22.97 -8.45 21.97
CA ASP A 41 -22.70 -9.18 23.22
C ASP A 41 -21.24 -9.07 23.70
N GLY A 42 -20.38 -8.37 22.95
CA GLY A 42 -18.96 -8.17 23.25
C GLY A 42 -18.05 -9.30 22.77
N ARG A 43 -18.55 -10.34 22.10
CA ARG A 43 -17.73 -11.40 21.53
C ARG A 43 -16.95 -10.89 20.30
N LEU A 44 -15.66 -11.19 20.23
CA LEU A 44 -14.85 -10.87 19.05
C LEU A 44 -15.36 -11.67 17.84
N MET A 45 -15.66 -10.97 16.76
CA MET A 45 -16.23 -11.54 15.53
C MET A 45 -15.25 -11.48 14.37
N ALA A 46 -14.54 -10.36 14.24
CA ALA A 46 -13.63 -10.14 13.13
C ALA A 46 -12.51 -9.19 13.53
N VAL A 47 -11.54 -9.05 12.63
CA VAL A 47 -10.56 -7.96 12.66
C VAL A 47 -10.50 -7.28 11.31
N GLU A 48 -10.27 -5.97 11.32
CA GLU A 48 -9.89 -5.21 10.14
C GLU A 48 -8.38 -4.98 10.15
N LEU A 49 -7.72 -5.31 9.04
CA LEU A 49 -6.30 -5.05 8.86
C LEU A 49 -6.10 -3.59 8.42
N LEU A 50 -5.56 -2.78 9.32
CA LEU A 50 -5.20 -1.39 9.08
C LEU A 50 -3.72 -1.26 8.72
N THR A 51 -3.40 -0.28 7.88
CA THR A 51 -2.04 0.00 7.44
C THR A 51 -1.52 1.27 8.10
N VAL A 52 -0.35 1.21 8.72
CA VAL A 52 0.43 2.36 9.19
C VAL A 52 1.53 2.60 8.18
N VAL A 53 1.65 3.83 7.69
CA VAL A 53 2.63 4.21 6.66
C VAL A 53 3.64 5.20 7.23
N THR A 54 4.92 4.98 6.95
CA THR A 54 6.04 5.85 7.36
C THR A 54 7.05 5.95 6.22
N HIS A 55 7.84 7.01 6.19
CA HIS A 55 9.00 7.09 5.29
C HIS A 55 10.28 6.76 6.09
N PRO A 56 11.24 5.99 5.55
CA PRO A 56 12.46 5.62 6.27
C PRO A 56 13.28 6.82 6.75
N ASP A 57 13.30 7.92 5.98
CA ASP A 57 13.96 9.17 6.42
C ASP A 57 13.28 9.87 7.61
N ASN A 58 12.02 9.52 7.92
CA ASN A 58 11.24 10.09 9.02
C ASN A 58 10.34 9.02 9.67
N PRO A 59 10.91 7.99 10.32
CA PRO A 59 10.17 6.80 10.73
C PRO A 59 9.14 7.08 11.85
N SER A 60 9.33 8.14 12.63
CA SER A 60 8.37 8.55 13.66
C SER A 60 7.16 9.32 13.10
N ARG A 61 7.24 9.78 11.84
CA ARG A 61 6.17 10.59 11.22
C ARG A 61 5.25 9.68 10.41
N ARG A 62 4.04 9.48 10.93
CA ARG A 62 3.00 8.74 10.22
C ARG A 62 2.48 9.52 9.01
N ILE A 63 2.28 8.80 7.92
CA ILE A 63 1.60 9.24 6.71
C ILE A 63 0.19 8.67 6.73
N ALA A 64 -0.81 9.49 6.41
CA ALA A 64 -2.19 9.03 6.32
C ALA A 64 -2.31 7.98 5.20
N PRO A 65 -2.89 6.79 5.47
CA PRO A 65 -3.01 5.72 4.47
C PRO A 65 -3.73 6.17 3.21
N ASP A 66 -4.84 6.91 3.32
CA ASP A 66 -5.59 7.42 2.17
C ASP A 66 -4.73 8.28 1.24
N ARG A 67 -3.86 9.11 1.82
CA ARG A 67 -2.91 9.92 1.05
C ARG A 67 -1.88 9.04 0.36
N TYR A 68 -1.30 8.07 1.08
CA TYR A 68 -0.34 7.14 0.49
C TYR A 68 -0.93 6.36 -0.69
N PHE A 69 -2.11 5.76 -0.52
CA PHE A 69 -2.75 4.97 -1.55
C PHE A 69 -3.19 5.81 -2.75
N ALA A 70 -3.66 7.04 -2.54
CA ALA A 70 -4.04 7.94 -3.63
C ALA A 70 -2.89 8.19 -4.62
N GLU A 71 -1.65 8.24 -4.13
CA GLU A 71 -0.44 8.57 -4.89
C GLU A 71 0.19 7.35 -5.58
N LEU A 72 -0.17 6.14 -5.16
CA LEU A 72 0.27 4.92 -5.82
C LEU A 72 -0.51 4.67 -7.11
N ALA A 73 0.20 4.20 -8.14
CA ALA A 73 -0.43 3.58 -9.30
C ALA A 73 -1.15 2.29 -8.90
N VAL A 74 -2.28 1.99 -9.56
CA VAL A 74 -3.15 0.84 -9.23
C VAL A 74 -2.37 -0.48 -9.09
N ARG A 75 -1.41 -0.77 -9.98
CA ARG A 75 -0.58 -1.98 -9.89
C ARG A 75 0.14 -2.13 -8.54
N HIS A 76 0.63 -1.03 -7.96
CA HIS A 76 1.32 -1.05 -6.68
C HIS A 76 0.34 -1.17 -5.52
N ARG A 77 -0.90 -0.68 -5.67
CA ARG A 77 -1.96 -0.94 -4.70
C ARG A 77 -2.29 -2.42 -4.65
N ILE A 78 -2.33 -3.11 -5.79
CA ILE A 78 -2.51 -4.57 -5.85
C ILE A 78 -1.39 -5.29 -5.10
N ASP A 79 -0.13 -4.88 -5.30
CA ASP A 79 1.01 -5.46 -4.56
C ASP A 79 0.82 -5.32 -3.04
N VAL A 80 0.36 -4.16 -2.57
CA VAL A 80 0.08 -3.93 -1.14
C VAL A 80 -1.10 -4.79 -0.64
N VAL A 81 -2.14 -4.99 -1.44
CA VAL A 81 -3.24 -5.90 -1.08
C VAL A 81 -2.75 -7.34 -0.98
N LYS A 82 -1.89 -7.80 -1.89
CA LYS A 82 -1.27 -9.14 -1.81
C LYS A 82 -0.39 -9.28 -0.56
N GLU A 83 0.39 -8.25 -0.22
CA GLU A 83 1.17 -8.19 1.02
C GLU A 83 0.28 -8.29 2.26
N GLN A 84 -0.84 -7.57 2.30
CA GLN A 84 -1.84 -7.62 3.37
C GLN A 84 -2.47 -9.02 3.53
N LEU A 85 -2.86 -9.65 2.42
CA LEU A 85 -3.41 -11.01 2.44
C LEU A 85 -2.38 -12.01 2.98
N HIS A 86 -1.12 -11.89 2.57
CA HIS A 86 -0.05 -12.73 3.09
C HIS A 86 0.12 -12.60 4.62
N GLN A 87 -0.03 -11.39 5.17
CA GLN A 87 0.01 -11.18 6.64
C GLN A 87 -1.13 -11.89 7.38
N LEU A 88 -2.28 -12.04 6.74
CA LEU A 88 -3.43 -12.79 7.27
C LEU A 88 -3.23 -14.30 7.15
N GLU A 89 -2.71 -14.76 6.01
CA GLU A 89 -2.40 -16.18 5.77
C GLU A 89 -1.43 -16.75 6.81
N GLN A 90 -0.41 -15.98 7.18
CA GLN A 90 0.54 -16.36 8.26
C GLN A 90 -0.14 -16.60 9.62
N LYS A 91 -1.39 -16.15 9.80
CA LYS A 91 -2.17 -16.25 11.04
C LYS A 91 -3.47 -17.04 10.82
N ALA A 92 -3.61 -17.75 9.69
CA ALA A 92 -4.84 -18.45 9.32
C ALA A 92 -5.36 -19.39 10.41
N ASP A 93 -4.47 -20.17 11.04
CA ASP A 93 -4.82 -21.08 12.13
C ASP A 93 -5.52 -20.39 13.30
N PHE A 94 -5.11 -19.17 13.65
CA PHE A 94 -5.74 -18.38 14.70
C PHE A 94 -7.16 -17.99 14.30
N PHE A 95 -7.35 -17.49 13.09
CA PHE A 95 -8.66 -17.10 12.57
C PHE A 95 -9.62 -18.30 12.51
N THR A 96 -9.16 -19.42 11.97
CA THR A 96 -9.97 -20.64 11.85
C THR A 96 -10.34 -21.21 13.22
N ARG A 97 -9.37 -21.33 14.14
CA ARG A 97 -9.60 -21.88 15.48
C ARG A 97 -10.61 -21.07 16.29
N HIS A 98 -10.59 -19.75 16.14
CA HIS A 98 -11.45 -18.85 16.90
C HIS A 98 -12.72 -18.43 16.15
N HIS A 99 -12.95 -18.96 14.95
CA HIS A 99 -14.06 -18.60 14.08
C HIS A 99 -14.14 -17.08 13.82
N LEU A 100 -12.99 -16.46 13.60
CA LEU A 100 -12.86 -15.02 13.35
C LEU A 100 -12.75 -14.75 11.85
N LEU A 101 -13.42 -13.68 11.42
CA LEU A 101 -13.23 -13.14 10.07
C LEU A 101 -12.08 -12.13 10.05
N ALA A 102 -11.46 -11.95 8.89
CA ALA A 102 -10.52 -10.87 8.65
C ALA A 102 -10.98 -10.05 7.44
N SER A 103 -10.90 -8.73 7.53
CA SER A 103 -11.19 -7.81 6.41
C SER A 103 -9.95 -7.02 6.00
N VAL A 104 -9.86 -6.77 4.69
CA VAL A 104 -8.86 -5.91 4.04
C VAL A 104 -9.59 -4.90 3.18
N ASN A 105 -9.20 -3.64 3.27
CA ASN A 105 -9.80 -2.57 2.46
C ASN A 105 -9.21 -2.55 1.06
N VAL A 106 -10.09 -2.47 0.04
CA VAL A 106 -9.70 -2.39 -1.37
C VAL A 106 -10.54 -1.31 -2.05
N ASP A 107 -9.89 -0.32 -2.67
CA ASP A 107 -10.58 0.72 -3.43
C ASP A 107 -11.11 0.18 -4.77
N GLY A 108 -12.16 0.82 -5.29
CA GLY A 108 -12.86 0.38 -6.51
C GLY A 108 -11.94 0.11 -7.71
N PRO A 109 -11.04 1.03 -8.09
CA PRO A 109 -10.09 0.82 -9.19
C PRO A 109 -9.20 -0.41 -9.00
N THR A 110 -8.67 -0.62 -7.79
CA THR A 110 -7.83 -1.78 -7.46
C THR A 110 -8.64 -3.07 -7.54
N LEU A 111 -9.85 -3.10 -7.00
CA LEU A 111 -10.74 -4.26 -7.07
C LEU A 111 -11.09 -4.63 -8.52
N ILE A 112 -11.39 -3.64 -9.37
CA ILE A 112 -11.67 -3.88 -10.80
C ILE A 112 -10.44 -4.45 -11.51
N ALA A 113 -9.25 -3.94 -11.21
CA ALA A 113 -8.01 -4.42 -11.80
C ALA A 113 -7.71 -5.87 -11.38
N MET A 114 -7.86 -6.20 -10.10
CA MET A 114 -7.70 -7.57 -9.59
C MET A 114 -8.65 -8.56 -10.27
N ARG A 115 -9.93 -8.18 -10.51
CA ARG A 115 -10.89 -9.04 -11.22
C ARG A 115 -10.51 -9.35 -12.67
N ARG A 116 -9.75 -8.47 -13.32
CA ARG A 116 -9.28 -8.66 -14.71
C ARG A 116 -8.02 -9.51 -14.79
N GLN A 117 -7.36 -9.76 -13.66
CA GLN A 117 -6.18 -10.61 -13.54
C GLN A 117 -6.40 -11.58 -12.36
N PRO A 118 -7.35 -12.53 -12.47
CA PRO A 118 -7.43 -13.60 -11.50
C PRO A 118 -6.10 -14.36 -11.53
N ASP A 119 -5.51 -14.57 -10.34
CA ASP A 119 -4.30 -15.39 -10.17
C ASP A 119 -4.52 -16.81 -10.75
#